data_AF-A0A6D2IG14-F1
#
_entry.id   AF-A0A6D2IG14-F1
#
_cell.length_a   1.000
_cell.length_b   1.000
_cell.length_c   1.000
_cell.angle_alpha   90.00
_cell.angle_beta   90.00
_cell.angle_gamma   90.00
#
_symmetry.space_group_name_H-M   'P 1'
#
loop_
_entity.id
_entity.type
_entity.pdbx_description
1 polymer ?
#
loop_
_entity_poly.entity_id
_entity_poly.type
_entity_poly.pdbx_seq_one_letter_code
_entity_poly.pdbx_strand_id
1 'polypeptide(L)'
;MNIFQDWPEPIVRVQSLSESNLQAIPNRYVKPLSQRPNLPSHNHHNPHNTTIPIIDLGLLHTDDITLQAKTLDEISKACRERWILAGFDK
;
A
#
# COMPACT_ATOMS: atom_id res chain seq x y z
N MET A 1 -28.55 -19.64 -9.59
CA MET A 1 -27.93 -18.45 -8.95
C MET A 1 -26.47 -18.80 -8.70
N ASN A 2 -25.58 -18.57 -9.67
CA ASN A 2 -24.14 -18.78 -9.52
C ASN A 2 -23.50 -17.42 -9.20
N ILE A 3 -22.95 -17.27 -8.00
CA ILE A 3 -22.50 -15.99 -7.43
C ILE A 3 -21.05 -15.67 -7.82
N PHE A 4 -20.43 -16.51 -8.65
CA PHE A 4 -19.16 -16.22 -9.30
C PHE A 4 -19.47 -15.41 -10.56
N GLN A 5 -19.57 -14.10 -10.38
CA GLN A 5 -19.52 -13.16 -11.49
C GLN A 5 -18.14 -13.33 -12.13
N ASP A 6 -18.10 -14.07 -13.24
CA ASP A 6 -16.92 -14.15 -14.10
C ASP A 6 -16.45 -12.73 -14.40
N TRP A 7 -15.13 -12.50 -14.31
CA TRP A 7 -14.57 -11.20 -14.66
C TRP A 7 -14.99 -10.89 -16.11
N PRO A 8 -15.63 -9.73 -16.37
CA PRO A 8 -16.29 -9.48 -17.65
C PRO A 8 -15.32 -9.43 -18.85
N GLU A 9 -14.01 -9.34 -18.59
CA GLU A 9 -12.94 -9.35 -19.59
C GLU A 9 -11.93 -10.47 -19.28
N PRO A 10 -11.22 -11.02 -20.29
CA PRO A 10 -10.17 -12.00 -20.03
C PRO A 10 -9.05 -11.37 -19.20
N ILE A 11 -8.85 -11.90 -17.99
CA ILE A 11 -7.73 -11.53 -17.12
C ILE A 11 -6.44 -11.99 -17.80
N VAL A 12 -5.70 -11.05 -18.40
CA VAL A 12 -4.35 -11.31 -18.89
C VAL A 12 -3.37 -11.10 -17.74
N ARG A 13 -2.53 -12.10 -17.47
CA ARG A 13 -1.48 -12.00 -16.45
C ARG A 13 -0.50 -10.88 -16.84
N VAL A 14 -0.22 -9.99 -15.90
CA VAL A 14 0.72 -8.88 -16.09
C VAL A 14 2.11 -9.40 -16.45
N GLN A 15 2.54 -10.53 -15.88
CA GLN A 15 3.81 -11.18 -16.24
C GLN A 15 3.90 -11.49 -17.74
N SER A 16 2.90 -12.16 -18.30
CA SER A 16 2.87 -12.51 -19.73
C SER A 16 2.85 -11.26 -20.63
N LEU A 17 2.24 -10.16 -20.18
CA LEU A 17 2.27 -8.87 -20.89
C LEU A 17 3.64 -8.19 -20.83
N SER A 18 4.37 -8.36 -19.73
CA SER A 18 5.73 -7.81 -19.60
C SER A 18 6.73 -8.56 -20.46
N GLU A 19 6.54 -9.88 -20.63
CA GLU A 19 7.42 -10.76 -21.41
C GLU A 19 7.10 -10.74 -22.91
N SER A 20 5.99 -10.12 -23.33
CA SER A 20 5.54 -10.11 -24.73
C SER A 20 6.16 -9.02 -25.61
N ASN A 21 7.23 -8.36 -25.16
CA ASN A 21 7.96 -7.31 -25.89
C ASN A 21 7.07 -6.15 -26.39
N LEU A 22 6.01 -5.81 -25.65
CA LEU A 22 5.17 -4.66 -25.96
C LEU A 22 5.95 -3.35 -25.79
N GLN A 23 5.82 -2.45 -26.75
CA GLN A 23 6.43 -1.10 -26.69
C GLN A 23 5.70 -0.16 -25.73
N ALA A 24 4.44 -0.44 -25.42
CA ALA A 24 3.62 0.34 -24.50
C ALA A 24 2.57 -0.54 -23.82
N ILE A 25 2.13 -0.14 -22.63
CA ILE A 25 1.03 -0.81 -21.93
C ILE A 25 -0.30 -0.57 -22.68
N PRO A 26 -1.17 -1.59 -22.79
CA PRO A 26 -2.50 -1.40 -23.37
C PRO A 26 -3.33 -0.32 -22.66
N ASN A 27 -4.06 0.50 -23.43
CA ASN A 27 -4.87 1.60 -22.89
C ASN A 27 -5.84 1.20 -21.78
N ARG A 28 -6.36 -0.03 -21.80
CA ARG A 28 -7.25 -0.55 -20.73
C ARG A 28 -6.60 -0.60 -19.34
N TYR A 29 -5.27 -0.59 -19.26
CA TYR A 29 -4.52 -0.56 -18.00
C TYR A 29 -4.04 0.86 -17.61
N VAL A 30 -4.32 1.86 -18.44
CA VAL A 30 -3.91 3.25 -18.20
C VAL A 30 -4.99 3.96 -17.40
N LYS A 31 -4.69 4.36 -16.16
CA LYS A 31 -5.61 5.17 -15.35
C LYS A 31 -5.85 6.56 -15.97
N PRO A 32 -7.07 7.12 -15.83
CA PRO A 32 -7.36 8.52 -16.16
C PRO A 32 -6.38 9.47 -15.47
N LEU A 33 -6.11 10.63 -16.09
CA LEU A 33 -5.16 11.61 -15.55
C LEU A 33 -5.48 12.03 -14.11
N SER A 34 -6.76 12.21 -13.79
CA SER A 34 -7.23 12.55 -12.44
C SER A 34 -6.91 11.50 -11.38
N GLN A 35 -6.69 10.24 -11.78
CA GLN A 35 -6.38 9.11 -10.89
C GLN A 35 -4.91 8.72 -10.92
N ARG A 36 -4.08 9.46 -11.66
CA ARG A 36 -2.63 9.24 -11.65
C ARG A 36 -2.05 9.90 -10.40
N PRO A 37 -1.09 9.26 -9.73
CA PRO A 37 -0.43 9.87 -8.59
C PRO A 37 0.25 11.17 -9.02
N ASN A 38 0.02 12.23 -8.26
CA ASN A 38 0.88 13.42 -8.31
C ASN A 38 2.19 13.06 -7.62
N LEU A 39 3.16 12.53 -8.38
CA LEU A 39 4.48 12.30 -7.80
C LEU A 39 5.10 13.67 -7.49
N PRO A 40 5.43 13.98 -6.22
CA PRO A 40 6.31 15.10 -5.96
C PRO A 40 7.64 14.83 -6.69
N SER A 41 8.19 15.85 -7.34
CA SER A 41 9.50 15.77 -7.98
C SER A 41 10.49 15.12 -7.01
N HIS A 42 11.24 14.14 -7.51
CA HIS A 42 12.16 13.26 -6.75
C HIS A 42 13.22 14.01 -5.91
N ASN A 43 13.26 15.34 -6.01
CA ASN A 43 14.17 16.26 -5.33
C ASN A 43 13.60 16.88 -4.04
N HIS A 44 12.33 16.66 -3.70
CA HIS A 44 11.80 17.11 -2.41
C HIS A 44 12.01 16.00 -1.37
N HIS A 45 13.22 15.95 -0.79
CA HIS A 45 13.40 15.41 0.56
C HIS A 45 12.64 16.35 1.51
N ASN A 46 11.31 16.29 1.48
CA ASN A 46 10.47 16.99 2.44
C ASN A 46 10.75 16.32 3.78
N PRO A 47 11.36 17.01 4.78
CA PRO A 47 11.67 16.45 6.10
C PRO A 47 10.42 16.01 6.88
N HIS A 48 9.23 16.25 6.33
CA HIS A 48 7.97 15.67 6.76
C HIS A 48 7.69 14.28 6.15
N ASN A 49 8.72 13.59 5.67
CA ASN A 49 8.69 12.17 5.30
C ASN A 49 8.19 11.38 6.52
N THR A 50 6.89 11.14 6.48
CA THR A 50 6.16 10.32 7.42
C THR A 50 6.62 8.88 7.22
N THR A 51 7.74 8.53 7.83
CA THR A 51 8.24 7.16 7.85
C THR A 51 7.15 6.28 8.46
N ILE A 52 6.75 5.24 7.74
CA ILE A 52 5.78 4.26 8.23
C ILE A 52 6.41 3.61 9.48
N PRO A 53 5.71 3.59 10.63
CA PRO A 53 6.27 3.02 11.85
C PRO A 53 6.49 1.53 11.67
N ILE A 54 7.69 1.06 12.05
CA ILE A 54 8.03 -0.36 12.13
C ILE A 54 7.92 -0.75 13.60
N ILE A 55 7.08 -1.74 13.90
CA ILE A 55 6.83 -2.22 15.26
C ILE A 55 7.24 -3.68 15.34
N ASP A 56 8.11 -4.01 16.28
CA ASP A 56 8.49 -5.40 16.56
C ASP A 56 7.44 -6.07 17.45
N LEU A 57 6.63 -6.95 16.86
CA LEU A 57 5.59 -7.70 17.57
C LEU A 57 6.17 -8.83 18.43
N GLY A 58 7.45 -9.19 18.27
CA GLY A 58 8.13 -10.16 19.14
C GLY A 58 8.13 -9.71 20.60
N LEU A 59 8.17 -8.39 20.83
CA LEU A 59 8.20 -7.77 22.16
C LEU A 59 6.93 -8.01 22.98
N LEU A 60 5.81 -8.36 22.33
CA LEU A 60 4.56 -8.71 22.99
C LEU A 60 4.65 -10.02 23.80
N HIS A 61 5.60 -10.89 23.47
CA HIS A 61 5.75 -12.22 24.06
C HIS A 61 6.92 -12.28 25.06
N THR A 62 7.44 -11.12 25.48
CA THR A 62 8.51 -11.04 26.48
C THR A 62 7.93 -11.10 27.89
N ASP A 63 8.71 -11.59 28.85
CA ASP A 63 8.33 -11.56 30.28
C ASP A 63 8.40 -10.15 30.88
N ASP A 64 8.93 -9.18 30.13
CA ASP A 64 8.98 -7.77 30.53
C ASP A 64 7.66 -7.06 30.21
N ILE A 65 6.82 -6.95 31.24
CA ILE A 65 5.50 -6.28 31.20
C ILE A 65 5.62 -4.82 30.73
N THR A 66 6.72 -4.13 31.05
CA THR A 66 6.90 -2.73 30.66
C THR A 66 7.14 -2.59 29.17
N LEU A 67 7.91 -3.52 28.60
CA LEU A 67 8.19 -3.58 27.18
C LEU A 67 6.94 -3.99 26.39
N GLN A 68 6.18 -4.97 26.87
CA GLN A 68 4.90 -5.37 26.29
C GLN A 68 3.91 -4.20 26.26
N ALA A 69 3.75 -3.47 27.37
CA ALA A 69 2.84 -2.33 27.45
C ALA A 69 3.26 -1.21 26.49
N LYS A 70 4.56 -0.94 26.36
CA LYS A 70 5.10 0.03 25.41
C LYS A 70 4.81 -0.37 23.96
N THR A 71 5.01 -1.63 23.60
CA THR A 71 4.71 -2.12 22.25
C THR A 71 3.22 -2.02 21.93
N LEU A 72 2.33 -2.31 22.89
CA LEU A 72 0.89 -2.11 22.71
C LEU A 72 0.52 -0.63 22.49
N ASP A 73 1.18 0.29 23.20
CA ASP A 73 0.99 1.72 22.99
C ASP A 73 1.44 2.15 21.58
N GLU A 74 2.61 1.68 21.13
CA GLU A 74 3.13 1.94 19.78
C GLU A 74 2.17 1.42 18.69
N ILE A 75 1.59 0.23 18.86
CA ILE A 75 0.55 -0.32 17.96
C ILE A 75 -0.67 0.59 17.95
N SER A 76 -1.18 0.95 19.13
CA SER A 76 -2.34 1.83 19.28
C SER A 76 -2.11 3.17 18.59
N LYS A 77 -0.92 3.76 18.77
CA LYS A 77 -0.54 5.03 18.18
C LYS A 77 -0.44 4.93 16.67
N ALA A 78 0.23 3.90 16.15
CA ALA A 78 0.35 3.67 14.72
C ALA A 78 -1.03 3.48 14.06
N CYS A 79 -1.93 2.71 14.65
CA CYS A 79 -3.28 2.51 14.11
C CYS A 79 -4.11 3.80 14.09
N ARG A 80 -4.00 4.67 15.10
CA ARG A 80 -4.76 5.94 15.16
C ARG A 80 -4.19 7.01 14.24
N GLU A 81 -2.86 7.13 14.20
CA GLU A 81 -2.18 8.26 13.53
C GLU A 81 -1.77 7.92 12.10
N ARG A 82 -1.52 6.64 11.82
CA ARG A 82 -0.88 6.15 10.60
C ARG A 82 -1.57 4.87 10.13
N TRP A 83 -2.89 4.91 9.99
CA TRP A 83 -3.59 3.89 9.21
C TRP A 83 -3.15 4.05 7.76
N ILE A 84 -2.22 3.20 7.34
CA ILE A 84 -1.67 3.15 5.98
C ILE A 84 -2.82 3.40 4.97
N LEU A 85 -2.76 4.56 4.29
CA LEU A 85 -3.59 4.97 3.16
C LEU A 85 -5.06 5.38 3.43
N ALA A 86 -5.34 6.18 4.46
CA ALA A 86 -6.56 7.00 4.45
C ALA A 86 -6.44 8.11 3.37
N GLY A 87 -6.51 7.73 2.10
CA GLY A 87 -6.46 8.65 0.96
C GLY A 87 -5.60 8.15 -0.21
N PHE A 88 -6.07 7.14 -0.95
CA PHE A 88 -6.25 7.39 -2.38
C PHE A 88 -7.36 8.45 -2.45
N ASP A 89 -7.01 9.70 -2.16
CA ASP A 89 -7.95 10.81 -2.20
C ASP A 89 -8.40 10.96 -3.65
N LYS A 90 -9.72 10.98 -3.83
CA LYS A 90 -10.42 11.02 -5.12
C LYS A 90 -10.29 12.38 -5.80
#